data_AF-A0A5Q0M8X1-F1
#
_entry.id   AF-A0A5Q0M8X1-F1
#
_cell.length_a   1.000
_cell.length_b   1.000
_cell.length_c   1.000
_cell.angle_alpha   90.00
_cell.angle_beta   90.00
_cell.angle_gamma   90.00
#
_symmetry.space_group_name_H-M   'P 1'
#
loop_
_entity.id
_entity.type
_entity.pdbx_description
1 polymer ?
#
loop_
_entity_poly.entity_id
_entity_poly.type
_entity_poly.pdbx_seq_one_letter_code
_entity_poly.pdbx_strand_id
1 'polypeptide(L)'
;MPPSDQQAVFEAAGRLGSMEVLTTQISAIVSMLRALYAAHPEPAKVRFHFDRLIGQLMTSPYLSHDPDHALILQDTAATLVRPPIESDTSR
;
A
#
# COMPACT_ATOMS: atom_id res chain seq x y z
N MET A 1 26.62 -23.87 -8.04
CA MET A 1 26.51 -22.62 -7.28
C MET A 1 25.04 -22.25 -7.27
N PRO A 2 24.38 -22.10 -6.10
CA PRO A 2 23.00 -21.63 -6.08
C PRO A 2 22.92 -20.25 -6.75
N PRO A 3 21.81 -19.92 -7.44
CA PRO A 3 21.65 -18.60 -8.03
C PRO A 3 21.81 -17.55 -6.93
N SER A 4 22.43 -16.41 -7.27
CA SER A 4 22.40 -15.27 -6.37
C SER A 4 20.95 -14.87 -6.12
N ASP A 5 20.65 -14.30 -4.95
CA ASP A 5 19.29 -13.84 -4.62
C ASP A 5 18.71 -12.96 -5.74
N GLN A 6 19.55 -12.13 -6.36
CA GLN A 6 19.18 -11.27 -7.47
C GLN A 6 18.81 -12.05 -8.75
N GLN A 7 19.52 -13.14 -9.06
CA GLN A 7 19.18 -14.00 -10.19
C GLN A 7 17.87 -14.75 -9.95
N ALA A 8 17.65 -15.28 -8.74
CA ALA A 8 16.40 -15.94 -8.39
C ALA A 8 15.19 -15.00 -8.48
N VAL A 9 15.36 -13.74 -8.04
CA VAL A 9 14.34 -12.68 -8.16
C VAL A 9 14.04 -12.36 -9.62
N PHE A 10 15.06 -12.22 -10.46
CA PHE A 10 14.88 -11.94 -11.89
C PHE A 10 14.10 -13.06 -12.59
N GLU A 11 14.47 -14.33 -12.34
CA GLU A 11 13.77 -15.48 -12.91
C GLU A 11 12.33 -15.57 -12.40
N ALA A 12 12.08 -15.28 -11.12
CA ALA A 12 10.73 -15.24 -10.56
C ALA A 12 9.89 -14.12 -11.18
N ALA A 13 10.45 -12.92 -11.35
CA ALA A 13 9.79 -11.80 -12.01
C ALA A 13 9.41 -12.14 -13.46
N GLY A 14 10.30 -12.83 -14.19
CA GLY A 14 10.02 -13.33 -15.54
C GLY A 14 8.86 -14.32 -15.60
N ARG A 15 8.71 -15.19 -14.58
CA ARG A 15 7.59 -16.15 -14.48
C ARG A 15 6.26 -15.49 -14.08
N LEU A 16 6.30 -14.49 -13.20
CA LEU A 16 5.11 -13.79 -12.68
C LEU A 16 4.52 -12.79 -13.68
N GLY A 17 5.37 -12.13 -14.47
CA GLY A 17 4.96 -11.03 -15.33
C GLY A 17 4.91 -9.69 -14.59
N SER A 18 4.97 -8.59 -15.35
CA SER A 18 5.17 -7.24 -14.81
C SER A 18 4.05 -6.77 -13.88
N MET A 19 2.80 -7.08 -14.19
CA MET A 19 1.66 -6.68 -13.37
C MET A 19 1.66 -7.37 -12.01
N GLU A 20 1.93 -8.67 -11.94
CA GLU A 20 1.99 -9.41 -10.67
C GLU A 20 3.20 -8.99 -9.82
N VAL A 21 4.33 -8.69 -10.46
CA VAL A 21 5.49 -8.11 -9.79
C VAL A 21 5.14 -6.75 -9.18
N LEU A 22 4.47 -5.89 -9.94
CA LEU A 22 4.02 -4.58 -9.46
C LEU A 22 3.05 -4.74 -8.27
N THR A 23 2.05 -5.61 -8.39
CA THR A 23 1.09 -5.90 -7.30
C THR A 23 1.81 -6.38 -6.04
N THR A 24 2.76 -7.32 -6.18
CA THR A 24 3.55 -7.84 -5.06
C THR A 24 4.35 -6.75 -4.36
N GLN A 25 5.01 -5.88 -5.14
CA GLN A 25 5.78 -4.75 -4.60
C GLN A 25 4.87 -3.73 -3.91
N ILE A 26 3.71 -3.40 -4.49
CA ILE A 26 2.71 -2.53 -3.87
C ILE A 26 2.22 -3.13 -2.56
N SER A 27 1.92 -4.43 -2.51
CA SER A 27 1.51 -5.11 -1.27
C SER A 27 2.57 -5.02 -0.17
N ALA A 28 3.86 -5.16 -0.52
CA ALA A 28 4.95 -5.00 0.44
C ALA A 28 5.04 -3.56 0.97
N ILE A 29 4.91 -2.56 0.10
CA ILE A 29 4.90 -1.13 0.48
C ILE A 29 3.71 -0.82 1.40
N VAL A 30 2.52 -1.26 1.04
CA VAL A 30 1.29 -1.10 1.85
C VAL A 30 1.48 -1.73 3.23
N SER A 31 2.05 -2.93 3.30
CA SER A 31 2.31 -3.62 4.56
C SER A 31 3.28 -2.84 5.45
N MET A 32 4.36 -2.30 4.88
CA MET A 32 5.32 -1.47 5.60
C MET A 32 4.68 -0.18 6.12
N LEU A 33 3.89 0.52 5.30
CA LEU A 33 3.19 1.75 5.70
C LEU A 33 2.21 1.50 6.86
N ARG A 34 1.46 0.39 6.80
CA ARG A 34 0.58 -0.03 7.88
C ARG A 34 1.34 -0.31 9.18
N ALA A 35 2.48 -0.99 9.09
CA ALA A 35 3.34 -1.27 10.24
C ALA A 35 3.89 0.04 10.85
N LEU A 36 4.37 0.97 10.02
CA LEU A 36 4.85 2.28 10.46
C LEU A 36 3.74 3.10 11.12
N TYR A 37 2.54 3.13 10.54
CA TYR A 37 1.39 3.82 11.13
C TYR A 37 1.00 3.22 12.49
N ALA A 38 0.94 1.89 12.59
CA ALA A 38 0.58 1.19 13.83
C ALA A 38 1.64 1.34 14.94
N ALA A 39 2.92 1.42 14.57
CA ALA A 39 4.03 1.60 15.51
C ALA A 39 4.31 3.07 15.87
N HIS A 40 3.66 4.03 15.19
CA HIS A 40 3.92 5.45 15.41
C HIS A 40 3.45 5.86 16.82
N PRO A 41 4.22 6.67 17.59
CA PRO A 41 3.83 7.10 18.92
C PRO A 41 2.59 8.01 18.93
N GLU A 42 2.30 8.67 17.80
CA GLU A 42 1.18 9.61 17.64
C GLU A 42 0.36 9.29 16.37
N PRO A 43 -0.36 8.16 16.31
CA PRO A 43 -1.02 7.71 15.09
C PRO A 43 -2.12 8.68 14.62
N ALA A 44 -2.80 9.37 15.55
CA ALA A 44 -3.79 10.39 15.23
C ALA A 44 -3.20 11.58 14.45
N LYS A 45 -1.96 12.01 14.78
CA LYS A 45 -1.28 13.09 14.03
C LYS A 45 -0.90 12.64 12.63
N VAL A 46 -0.40 11.41 12.49
CA VAL A 46 -0.09 10.82 11.18
C VAL A 46 -1.36 10.76 10.33
N ARG A 47 -2.48 10.31 10.92
CA ARG A 47 -3.78 10.27 10.24
C ARG A 47 -4.22 11.63 9.75
N PHE A 48 -4.14 12.67 10.60
CA PHE A 48 -4.49 14.04 10.23
C PHE A 48 -3.69 14.55 9.02
N HIS A 49 -2.37 14.36 9.03
CA HIS A 49 -1.52 14.77 7.92
C HIS A 49 -1.78 13.95 6.65
N PHE A 50 -2.00 12.65 6.80
CA PHE A 50 -2.32 11.76 5.69
C PHE A 50 -3.64 12.14 5.00
N ASP A 51 -4.71 12.36 5.76
CA ASP A 51 -6.01 12.79 5.21
C ASP A 51 -5.90 14.13 4.45
N ARG A 52 -5.08 15.06 4.95
CA ARG A 52 -4.83 16.33 4.26
C ARG A 52 -4.12 16.14 2.92
N LEU A 53 -3.15 15.24 2.84
CA LEU A 53 -2.45 14.92 1.59
C LEU A 53 -3.38 14.23 0.59
N ILE A 54 -4.24 13.32 1.06
CA ILE A 54 -5.27 12.68 0.22
C ILE A 54 -6.24 13.74 -0.31
N GLY A 55 -6.73 14.65 0.54
CA GLY A 55 -7.59 15.75 0.11
C GLY A 55 -6.93 16.63 -0.96
N GLN A 56 -5.64 16.94 -0.82
CA GLN A 56 -4.88 17.68 -1.85
C GLN A 56 -4.79 16.90 -3.16
N LEU A 57 -4.46 15.60 -3.08
CA LEU A 57 -4.35 14.75 -4.25
C LEU A 57 -5.70 14.62 -4.99
N MET A 58 -6.83 14.62 -4.28
CA MET A 58 -8.17 14.62 -4.89
C MET A 58 -8.52 15.90 -5.66
N THR A 59 -7.88 17.01 -5.31
CA THR A 59 -8.00 18.26 -6.09
C THR A 59 -7.05 18.32 -7.29
N SER A 60 -6.20 17.30 -7.46
CA SER A 60 -5.26 17.24 -8.57
C SER A 60 -5.98 17.08 -9.91
N PRO A 61 -5.62 17.87 -10.94
CA PRO A 61 -6.13 17.71 -12.30
C PRO A 61 -5.95 16.29 -12.83
N TYR A 62 -4.94 15.54 -12.39
CA TYR A 62 -4.71 14.17 -12.87
C TYR A 62 -5.76 13.16 -12.39
N LEU A 63 -6.46 13.43 -11.29
CA LEU A 63 -7.47 12.53 -10.73
C LEU A 63 -8.90 13.07 -10.87
N SER A 64 -9.07 14.37 -11.14
CA SER A 64 -10.39 15.01 -11.20
C SER A 64 -11.20 14.66 -12.45
N HIS A 65 -10.60 14.05 -13.47
CA HIS A 65 -11.27 13.74 -14.74
C HIS A 65 -12.14 12.48 -14.67
N ASP A 66 -11.88 11.59 -13.71
CA ASP A 66 -12.62 10.35 -13.54
C ASP A 66 -13.05 10.20 -12.07
N PRO A 67 -14.36 10.18 -11.76
CA PRO A 67 -14.84 10.03 -10.39
C PRO A 67 -14.43 8.69 -9.75
N ASP A 68 -14.15 7.64 -10.53
CA ASP A 68 -13.75 6.34 -10.00
C ASP A 68 -12.36 6.40 -9.36
N HIS A 69 -11.46 7.25 -9.86
CA HIS A 69 -10.16 7.48 -9.23
C HIS A 69 -10.31 8.02 -7.80
N ALA A 70 -11.31 8.88 -7.57
CA ALA A 70 -11.57 9.42 -6.24
C ALA A 70 -12.11 8.35 -5.29
N LEU A 71 -13.03 7.50 -5.76
CA LEU A 71 -13.56 6.38 -4.99
C LEU A 71 -12.45 5.40 -4.60
N ILE A 72 -11.61 5.01 -5.56
CA ILE A 72 -10.49 4.09 -5.34
C ILE A 72 -9.47 4.68 -4.37
N LEU A 73 -9.12 5.97 -4.52
CA LEU A 73 -8.14 6.60 -3.62
C LEU A 73 -8.67 6.68 -2.19
N GLN A 74 -9.95 7.04 -2.01
CA GLN A 74 -10.57 7.13 -0.69
C GLN A 74 -10.61 5.77 0.01
N ASP A 75 -11.02 4.71 -0.70
CA ASP A 75 -11.04 3.35 -0.13
C ASP A 75 -9.62 2.85 0.20
N THR A 76 -8.67 3.11 -0.69
CA THR A 76 -7.24 2.77 -0.47
C THR A 76 -6.70 3.47 0.78
N ALA A 77 -6.97 4.78 0.91
CA ALA A 77 -6.55 5.57 2.06
C ALA A 77 -7.18 5.06 3.37
N ALA A 78 -8.48 4.77 3.37
CA ALA A 78 -9.17 4.21 4.52
C ALA A 78 -8.61 2.84 4.93
N THR A 79 -8.25 2.02 3.94
CA THR A 79 -7.66 0.70 4.16
C THR A 79 -6.30 0.83 4.85
N LEU A 80 -5.41 1.71 4.38
CA LEU A 80 -4.04 1.87 4.91
C LEU A 80 -3.96 2.16 6.41
N VAL A 81 -4.98 2.80 6.99
CA VAL A 81 -5.01 3.22 8.39
C VAL A 81 -5.97 2.39 9.24
N ARG A 82 -6.66 1.42 8.64
CA ARG A 82 -7.49 0.46 9.38
C ARG A 82 -6.57 -0.47 10.19
N PRO A 83 -6.91 -0.81 11.45
CA PRO A 83 -6.16 -1.82 12.20
C PRO A 83 -6.02 -3.11 11.38
N PRO A 84 -4.89 -3.84 11.50
CA PRO A 84 -4.80 -5.20 10.98
C PRO A 84 -5.98 -6.02 11.52
N ILE A 85 -6.57 -6.86 10.67
CA ILE A 85 -7.53 -7.86 11.15
C ILE A 85 -6.72 -8.82 12.02
N GLU A 86 -7.03 -8.86 13.31
CA GLU A 86 -6.50 -9.90 14.18
C GLU A 86 -6.98 -11.24 13.61
N SER A 87 -6.04 -12.01 13.07
CA SER A 87 -6.31 -13.38 12.68
C SER A 87 -6.43 -14.14 13.99
N ASP A 88 -7.66 -14.45 14.38
CA ASP A 88 -7.99 -15.18 15.60
C ASP A 88 -7.26 -16.53 15.60
N THR A 89 -6.02 -16.53 16.08
CA THR A 89 -5.15 -17.70 16.22
C THR A 89 -5.33 -18.23 17.63
N SER A 90 -6.59 -18.50 17.96
CA SER A 90 -6.98 -19.35 19.08
C SER A 90 -7.53 -20.64 18.49
N ARG A 91 -6.65 -21.61 18.20
CA ARG A 91 -6.98 -23.04 18.15
C ARG A 91 -5.72 -23.90 18.19
#